data_AF-A0A2V2CB86-F1
#
_entry.id   AF-A0A2V2CB86-F1
#
_cell.length_a   1.000
_cell.length_b   1.000
_cell.length_c   1.000
_cell.angle_alpha   90.00
_cell.angle_beta   90.00
_cell.angle_gamma   90.00
#
_symmetry.space_group_name_H-M   'P 1'
#
loop_
_entity.id
_entity.type
_entity.pdbx_description
1 polymer ?
#
loop_
_entity_poly.entity_id
_entity_poly.type
_entity_poly.pdbx_seq_one_letter_code
_entity_poly.pdbx_strand_id
1 'polypeptide(L)'
;MNRSSGILLHITSLPSPYGVGNLGKAAFDFVDFLKKAGQSYWQILPICPPGYGDSPYQAFSTFAGNPYLIDPDQLVAAGWLTQEELDGQSWGENPAHVDYALLYETRLPMLRRAFARFLRSTPADFDEYVQQESAWLPEYALFMALKAHFGNGPWTEWPNDIRAHQPAAIEHWRGQLETDIQFHCFLQYCFHKQWQRLRKYANDNGIRIIGDLPIYVPLDSADVWSHPENFQLTRSRRPRVVAGCPPDGFSRNGQFWGNPIYDWDHMAARGFDWWLERVGAAGRSFDVVRIDHFRGIESYWCIPGANRTARCGKWVQGPSSALVDAIKTAYPHIDFIAEDLGFLTPEVLKLVEHSGFPGMKVLEFAFDPREPSNYLPHNYTENCICYTGTHDNETLMQFCENLSPESDAYAREYLGIGPDDDLPDAIIDAGMQSKANLFVAQIQDYLRLGAEARMNEPGTLKPQNWRWRLVPGQLTDALAEKIARLTNAAKRV
;
A
#
# COMPACT_ATOMS: atom_id res chain seq x y z
N MET A 1 -4.98 20.58 -2.25
CA MET A 1 -5.70 19.76 -3.26
C MET A 1 -6.96 20.50 -3.69
N ASN A 2 -7.35 20.41 -4.96
CA ASN A 2 -8.63 20.95 -5.44
C ASN A 2 -9.76 19.95 -5.18
N ARG A 3 -11.00 20.43 -5.15
CA ARG A 3 -12.21 19.59 -5.06
C ARG A 3 -12.27 18.57 -6.22
N SER A 4 -11.98 17.31 -5.93
CA SER A 4 -11.80 16.24 -6.93
C SER A 4 -12.44 14.92 -6.47
N SER A 5 -12.46 13.91 -7.34
CA SER A 5 -12.78 12.51 -7.00
C SER A 5 -11.70 11.52 -7.46
N GLY A 6 -11.63 10.37 -6.81
CA GLY A 6 -10.76 9.27 -7.19
C GLY A 6 -11.36 7.90 -6.90
N ILE A 7 -10.64 6.86 -7.33
CA ILE A 7 -11.00 5.46 -7.10
C ILE A 7 -9.84 4.73 -6.42
N LEU A 8 -10.15 3.98 -5.37
CA LEU A 8 -9.25 3.01 -4.75
C LEU A 8 -9.36 1.67 -5.47
N LEU A 9 -8.27 1.27 -6.11
CA LEU A 9 -8.12 -0.05 -6.74
C LEU A 9 -6.64 -0.43 -6.78
N HIS A 10 -6.22 -1.47 -6.07
CA HIS A 10 -4.83 -1.90 -6.18
C HIS A 10 -4.54 -2.57 -7.53
N ILE A 11 -3.27 -2.50 -7.96
CA ILE A 11 -2.84 -3.01 -9.27
C ILE A 11 -3.08 -4.52 -9.38
N THR A 12 -2.91 -5.27 -8.29
CA THR A 12 -3.14 -6.73 -8.26
C THR A 12 -4.57 -7.11 -8.64
N SER A 13 -5.53 -6.22 -8.38
CA SER A 13 -6.95 -6.42 -8.66
C SER A 13 -7.34 -6.14 -10.12
N LEU A 14 -6.41 -5.67 -10.96
CA LEU A 14 -6.70 -5.46 -12.39
C LEU A 14 -6.91 -6.81 -13.13
N PRO A 15 -7.78 -6.85 -14.15
CA PRO A 15 -8.17 -8.07 -14.86
C PRO A 15 -7.15 -8.48 -15.93
N SER A 16 -5.85 -8.54 -15.59
CA SER A 16 -4.82 -9.07 -16.50
C SER A 16 -4.99 -10.59 -16.73
N PRO A 17 -4.52 -11.14 -17.85
CA PRO A 17 -4.63 -12.57 -18.13
C PRO A 17 -3.60 -13.43 -17.38
N TYR A 18 -2.67 -12.82 -16.63
CA TYR A 18 -1.51 -13.50 -16.05
C TYR A 18 -1.66 -13.81 -14.55
N GLY A 19 -2.87 -14.08 -14.08
CA GLY A 19 -3.17 -14.52 -12.70
C GLY A 19 -3.14 -13.42 -11.62
N VAL A 20 -2.57 -12.26 -11.91
CA VAL A 20 -2.58 -11.06 -11.05
C VAL A 20 -2.47 -9.82 -11.91
N GLY A 21 -3.23 -8.78 -11.56
CA GLY A 21 -3.12 -7.49 -12.22
C GLY A 21 -1.69 -6.94 -12.15
N ASN A 22 -1.26 -6.28 -13.23
CA ASN A 22 0.14 -5.93 -13.48
C ASN A 22 0.23 -4.56 -14.18
N LEU A 23 1.45 -4.13 -14.51
CA LEU A 23 1.75 -2.85 -15.15
C LEU A 23 1.57 -2.87 -16.68
N GLY A 24 0.72 -3.77 -17.17
CA GLY A 24 0.40 -4.00 -18.58
C GLY A 24 -0.89 -3.34 -19.02
N LYS A 25 -1.45 -3.82 -20.14
CA LYS A 25 -2.62 -3.24 -20.82
C LYS A 25 -3.78 -2.90 -19.88
N ALA A 26 -4.13 -3.80 -18.95
CA ALA A 26 -5.24 -3.60 -18.02
C ALA A 26 -5.08 -2.34 -17.13
N ALA A 27 -3.84 -1.96 -16.78
CA ALA A 27 -3.58 -0.73 -16.04
C ALA A 27 -3.76 0.53 -16.89
N PHE A 28 -3.35 0.50 -18.16
CA PHE A 28 -3.58 1.61 -19.10
C PHE A 28 -5.08 1.76 -19.41
N ASP A 29 -5.79 0.65 -19.63
CA ASP A 29 -7.24 0.64 -19.81
C ASP A 29 -7.96 1.22 -18.57
N PHE A 30 -7.44 0.95 -17.36
CA PHE A 30 -7.99 1.54 -16.13
C PHE A 30 -7.77 3.05 -16.05
N VAL A 31 -6.62 3.57 -16.48
CA VAL A 31 -6.41 5.02 -16.59
C VAL A 31 -7.42 5.65 -17.56
N ASP A 32 -7.68 5.00 -18.70
CA ASP A 32 -8.68 5.47 -19.67
C ASP A 32 -10.09 5.45 -19.07
N PHE A 33 -10.43 4.40 -18.31
CA PHE A 33 -11.68 4.31 -17.55
C PHE A 33 -11.80 5.45 -16.54
N LEU A 34 -10.76 5.74 -15.75
CA LEU A 34 -10.75 6.83 -14.77
C LEU A 34 -10.99 8.18 -15.44
N LYS A 35 -10.30 8.45 -16.55
CA LYS A 35 -10.50 9.67 -17.35
C LYS A 35 -11.94 9.78 -17.84
N LYS A 36 -12.50 8.69 -18.39
CA LYS A 36 -13.90 8.67 -18.86
C LYS A 36 -14.89 8.87 -17.70
N ALA A 37 -14.58 8.34 -16.52
CA ALA A 37 -15.35 8.49 -15.30
C ALA A 37 -15.18 9.86 -14.61
N GLY A 38 -14.42 10.79 -15.20
CA GLY A 38 -14.17 12.12 -14.65
C GLY A 38 -13.31 12.12 -13.38
N GLN A 39 -12.60 11.04 -13.08
CA GLN A 39 -11.76 10.94 -11.90
C GLN A 39 -10.42 11.67 -12.12
N SER A 40 -9.84 12.22 -11.06
CA SER A 40 -8.52 12.86 -11.10
C SER A 40 -7.47 12.10 -10.31
N TYR A 41 -7.89 11.11 -9.49
CA TYR A 41 -7.00 10.35 -8.63
C TYR A 41 -7.21 8.83 -8.75
N TRP A 42 -6.10 8.09 -8.82
CA TRP A 42 -6.05 6.65 -8.63
C TRP A 42 -5.31 6.34 -7.34
N GLN A 43 -6.01 5.79 -6.35
CA GLN A 43 -5.37 5.33 -5.12
C GLN A 43 -5.05 3.85 -5.18
N ILE A 44 -3.83 3.53 -4.75
CA ILE A 44 -3.30 2.17 -4.67
C ILE A 44 -2.75 1.90 -3.27
N LEU A 45 -2.65 0.62 -2.95
CA LEU A 45 -1.91 0.12 -1.78
C LEU A 45 -0.39 0.14 -2.06
N PRO A 46 0.47 -0.15 -1.05
CA PRO A 46 1.91 -0.23 -1.27
C PRO A 46 2.26 -1.17 -2.44
N ILE A 47 3.19 -0.74 -3.29
CA ILE A 47 3.65 -1.53 -4.47
C ILE A 47 4.87 -2.39 -4.17
N CYS A 48 5.23 -2.49 -2.89
CA CYS A 48 6.43 -3.18 -2.43
C CYS A 48 6.24 -4.70 -2.43
N PRO A 49 7.32 -5.50 -2.61
CA PRO A 49 7.24 -6.95 -2.67
C PRO A 49 6.76 -7.53 -1.33
N PRO A 50 5.56 -8.12 -1.25
CA PRO A 50 5.02 -8.62 0.01
C PRO A 50 5.78 -9.87 0.48
N GLY A 51 5.83 -10.05 1.79
CA GLY A 51 6.30 -11.26 2.45
C GLY A 51 5.19 -12.30 2.63
N TYR A 52 5.35 -13.17 3.62
CA TYR A 52 4.35 -14.19 3.94
C TYR A 52 3.00 -13.56 4.30
N GLY A 53 1.91 -14.12 3.76
CA GLY A 53 0.54 -13.61 3.94
C GLY A 53 0.15 -12.53 2.93
N ASP A 54 1.01 -12.25 1.95
CA ASP A 54 0.74 -11.45 0.74
C ASP A 54 0.31 -9.99 0.99
N SER A 55 0.44 -9.53 2.24
CA SER A 55 0.08 -8.18 2.64
C SER A 55 1.06 -7.16 2.07
N PRO A 56 0.57 -6.14 1.32
CA PRO A 56 1.38 -5.03 0.87
C PRO A 56 2.05 -4.24 2.02
N TYR A 57 1.50 -4.33 3.24
CA TYR A 57 2.00 -3.68 4.45
C TYR A 57 3.09 -4.50 5.17
N GLN A 58 3.40 -5.71 4.65
CA GLN A 58 4.46 -6.57 5.15
C GLN A 58 5.49 -6.88 4.06
N ALA A 59 6.09 -5.83 3.48
CA ALA A 59 7.05 -5.96 2.38
C ALA A 59 8.51 -6.22 2.79
N PHE A 60 9.26 -6.91 1.92
CA PHE A 60 10.70 -7.17 2.10
C PHE A 60 11.59 -5.94 1.98
N SER A 61 11.07 -4.85 1.41
CA SER A 61 11.72 -3.54 1.42
C SER A 61 10.67 -2.47 1.21
N THR A 62 10.85 -1.32 1.83
CA THR A 62 10.04 -0.12 1.58
C THR A 62 10.40 0.62 0.29
N PHE A 63 11.48 0.25 -0.39
CA PHE A 63 11.97 0.91 -1.60
C PHE A 63 11.66 0.13 -2.88
N ALA A 64 11.73 -1.21 -2.79
CA ALA A 64 11.61 -2.10 -3.94
C ALA A 64 10.18 -2.14 -4.51
N GLY A 65 10.07 -2.40 -5.81
CA GLY A 65 8.82 -2.75 -6.48
C GLY A 65 8.54 -4.25 -6.49
N ASN A 66 7.26 -4.62 -6.43
CA ASN A 66 6.80 -5.99 -6.42
C ASN A 66 7.00 -6.68 -7.79
N PRO A 67 7.82 -7.74 -7.90
CA PRO A 67 8.04 -8.46 -9.16
C PRO A 67 6.77 -9.09 -9.76
N TYR A 68 5.73 -9.33 -8.95
CA TYR A 68 4.46 -9.86 -9.45
C TYR A 68 3.69 -8.88 -10.33
N LEU A 69 4.00 -7.58 -10.22
CA LEU A 69 3.37 -6.53 -11.01
C LEU A 69 4.08 -6.31 -12.37
N ILE A 70 5.22 -6.97 -12.62
CA ILE A 70 5.89 -6.90 -13.92
C ILE A 70 5.02 -7.59 -14.97
N ASP A 71 4.72 -6.88 -16.04
CA ASP A 71 3.91 -7.34 -17.15
C ASP A 71 4.72 -8.25 -18.10
N PRO A 72 4.30 -9.51 -18.29
CA PRO A 72 5.00 -10.45 -19.16
C PRO A 72 4.98 -10.06 -20.64
N ASP A 73 3.92 -9.42 -21.13
CA ASP A 73 3.81 -8.99 -22.54
C ASP A 73 4.92 -8.02 -22.93
N GLN A 74 5.29 -7.13 -22.01
CA GLN A 74 6.40 -6.22 -22.21
C GLN A 74 7.76 -6.91 -22.24
N LEU A 75 7.92 -8.03 -21.52
CA LEU A 75 9.13 -8.85 -21.60
C LEU A 75 9.19 -9.62 -22.93
N VAL A 76 8.04 -10.04 -23.48
CA VAL A 76 7.94 -10.59 -24.84
C VAL A 76 8.31 -9.53 -25.87
N ALA A 77 7.77 -8.32 -25.75
CA ALA A 77 8.09 -7.20 -26.64
C ALA A 77 9.57 -6.82 -26.60
N ALA A 78 10.23 -6.98 -25.45
CA ALA A 78 11.68 -6.78 -25.29
C ALA A 78 12.54 -7.96 -25.80
N GLY A 79 11.92 -9.06 -26.25
CA GLY A 79 12.62 -10.27 -26.69
C GLY A 79 13.21 -11.12 -25.55
N TRP A 80 12.80 -10.88 -24.30
CA TRP A 80 13.28 -11.63 -23.14
C TRP A 80 12.39 -12.83 -22.82
N LEU A 81 11.13 -12.83 -23.25
CA LEU A 81 10.23 -13.99 -23.23
C LEU A 81 9.64 -14.25 -24.63
N THR A 82 9.02 -15.39 -24.83
CA THR A 82 8.19 -15.67 -26.01
C THR A 82 6.73 -15.86 -25.63
N GLN A 83 5.82 -15.63 -26.58
CA GLN A 83 4.38 -15.84 -26.34
C GLN A 83 4.06 -17.30 -25.98
N GLU A 84 4.72 -18.26 -26.64
CA GLU A 84 4.56 -19.70 -26.37
C GLU A 84 4.90 -20.06 -24.91
N GLU A 85 5.87 -19.37 -24.30
CA GLU A 85 6.21 -19.56 -22.88
C GLU A 85 5.10 -19.10 -21.94
N LEU A 86 4.34 -18.07 -22.32
CA LEU A 86 3.21 -17.56 -21.55
C LEU A 86 1.96 -18.41 -21.76
N ASP A 87 1.69 -18.83 -23.00
CA ASP A 87 0.54 -19.64 -23.37
C ASP A 87 0.62 -21.06 -22.78
N GLY A 88 1.84 -21.58 -22.62
CA GLY A 88 2.09 -22.89 -22.01
C GLY A 88 1.98 -22.92 -20.47
N GLN A 89 1.67 -21.79 -19.84
CA GLN A 89 1.64 -21.65 -18.38
C GLN A 89 0.19 -21.51 -17.86
N SER A 90 -0.12 -22.20 -16.76
CA SER A 90 -1.36 -21.96 -16.04
C SER A 90 -1.24 -20.69 -15.19
N TRP A 91 -2.23 -19.82 -15.30
CA TRP A 91 -2.33 -18.57 -14.54
C TRP A 91 -3.44 -18.60 -13.48
N GLY A 92 -3.94 -19.79 -13.17
CA GLY A 92 -5.05 -20.02 -12.24
C GLY A 92 -6.40 -20.16 -12.95
N GLU A 93 -7.37 -20.71 -12.23
CA GLU A 93 -8.70 -21.03 -12.78
C GLU A 93 -9.75 -19.97 -12.46
N ASN A 94 -9.55 -19.18 -11.40
CA ASN A 94 -10.50 -18.17 -10.94
C ASN A 94 -10.01 -16.75 -11.32
N PRO A 95 -10.60 -16.09 -12.33
CA PRO A 95 -10.16 -14.76 -12.75
C PRO A 95 -10.45 -13.66 -11.70
N ALA A 96 -11.37 -13.91 -10.77
CA ALA A 96 -11.74 -12.94 -9.73
C ALA A 96 -10.81 -12.97 -8.51
N HIS A 97 -9.84 -13.90 -8.45
CA HIS A 97 -8.94 -14.02 -7.32
C HIS A 97 -7.49 -14.22 -7.77
N VAL A 98 -6.55 -13.61 -7.04
CA VAL A 98 -5.13 -13.91 -7.18
C VAL A 98 -4.85 -15.27 -6.54
N ASP A 99 -4.11 -16.15 -7.21
CA ASP A 99 -3.55 -17.36 -6.58
C ASP A 99 -2.07 -17.12 -6.26
N TYR A 100 -1.79 -16.62 -5.06
CA TYR A 100 -0.43 -16.29 -4.63
C TYR A 100 0.48 -17.52 -4.53
N ALA A 101 -0.06 -18.69 -4.18
CA ALA A 101 0.71 -19.92 -4.13
C ALA A 101 1.18 -20.31 -5.54
N LEU A 102 0.27 -20.29 -6.52
CA LEU A 102 0.62 -20.53 -7.91
C LEU A 102 1.61 -19.46 -8.42
N LEU A 103 1.41 -18.18 -8.11
CA LEU A 103 2.33 -17.12 -8.53
C LEU A 103 3.73 -17.29 -7.97
N TYR A 104 3.85 -17.72 -6.71
CA TYR A 104 5.15 -17.99 -6.09
C TYR A 104 5.90 -19.10 -6.85
N GLU A 105 5.20 -20.16 -7.27
CA GLU A 105 5.78 -21.27 -8.02
C GLU A 105 6.08 -20.92 -9.49
N THR A 106 5.31 -20.02 -10.09
CA THR A 106 5.31 -19.77 -11.54
C THR A 106 6.10 -18.53 -11.96
N ARG A 107 6.00 -17.44 -11.21
CA ARG A 107 6.45 -16.13 -11.65
C ARG A 107 7.97 -15.99 -11.62
N LEU A 108 8.63 -16.37 -10.53
CA LEU A 108 10.09 -16.24 -10.43
C LEU A 108 10.83 -17.13 -11.45
N PRO A 109 10.45 -18.40 -11.68
CA PRO A 109 11.05 -19.20 -12.75
C PRO A 109 10.88 -18.58 -14.15
N MET A 110 9.69 -18.04 -14.46
CA MET A 110 9.45 -17.31 -15.72
C MET A 110 10.39 -16.10 -15.84
N LEU A 111 10.49 -15.28 -14.79
CA LEU A 111 11.36 -14.10 -14.79
C LEU A 111 12.85 -14.46 -14.88
N ARG A 112 13.29 -15.61 -14.33
CA ARG A 112 14.68 -16.09 -14.49
C ARG A 112 15.00 -16.46 -15.95
N ARG A 113 14.04 -17.00 -16.70
CA ARG A 113 14.20 -17.22 -18.15
C ARG A 113 14.36 -15.89 -18.89
N ALA A 114 13.56 -14.89 -18.52
CA ALA A 114 13.68 -13.54 -19.05
C ALA A 114 15.08 -12.95 -18.78
N PHE A 115 15.55 -13.07 -17.54
CA PHE A 115 16.87 -12.61 -17.13
C PHE A 115 18.01 -13.29 -17.92
N ALA A 116 17.93 -14.59 -18.17
CA ALA A 116 18.94 -15.30 -18.96
C ALA A 116 19.05 -14.78 -20.41
N ARG A 117 17.95 -14.25 -20.99
CA ARG A 117 17.96 -13.59 -22.30
C ARG A 117 18.41 -12.13 -22.20
N PHE A 118 17.99 -11.43 -21.15
CA PHE A 118 18.44 -10.08 -20.83
C PHE A 118 19.98 -9.99 -20.80
N LEU A 119 20.66 -10.93 -20.12
CA LEU A 119 22.13 -10.95 -20.03
C LEU A 119 22.85 -11.08 -21.39
N ARG A 120 22.17 -11.55 -22.44
CA ARG A 120 22.76 -11.64 -23.80
C ARG A 120 22.77 -10.30 -24.53
N SER A 121 21.91 -9.37 -24.10
CA SER A 121 21.74 -8.06 -24.71
C SER A 121 21.17 -7.08 -23.67
N THR A 122 21.97 -6.80 -22.64
CA THR A 122 21.61 -5.86 -21.58
C THR A 122 21.39 -4.46 -22.15
N PRO A 123 20.26 -3.79 -21.86
CA PRO A 123 20.03 -2.40 -22.25
C PRO A 123 21.10 -1.46 -21.70
N ALA A 124 21.47 -0.45 -22.50
CA ALA A 124 22.53 0.49 -22.15
C ALA A 124 22.22 1.36 -20.92
N ASP A 125 20.94 1.54 -20.57
CA ASP A 125 20.49 2.32 -19.41
C ASP A 125 20.38 1.48 -18.11
N PHE A 126 20.71 0.18 -18.15
CA PHE A 126 20.64 -0.68 -16.97
C PHE A 126 21.65 -0.28 -15.89
N ASP A 127 22.91 -0.07 -16.27
CA ASP A 127 23.96 0.32 -15.32
C ASP A 127 23.68 1.71 -14.73
N GLU A 128 23.10 2.62 -15.53
CA GLU A 128 22.64 3.93 -15.07
C GLU A 128 21.55 3.77 -14.01
N TYR A 129 20.56 2.91 -14.25
CA TYR A 129 19.51 2.62 -13.25
C TYR A 129 20.09 2.07 -11.94
N VAL A 130 21.00 1.09 -12.03
CA VAL A 130 21.65 0.49 -10.84
C VAL A 130 22.43 1.55 -10.06
N GLN A 131 23.09 2.48 -10.76
CA GLN A 131 23.82 3.58 -10.15
C GLN A 131 22.88 4.65 -9.53
N GLN A 132 21.75 4.94 -10.17
CA GLN A 132 20.74 5.88 -9.65
C GLN A 132 20.08 5.36 -8.37
N GLU A 133 19.85 4.05 -8.26
CA GLU A 133 19.21 3.42 -7.11
C GLU A 133 20.22 2.79 -6.12
N SER A 134 21.49 3.20 -6.18
CA SER A 134 22.60 2.58 -5.43
C SER A 134 22.46 2.68 -3.89
N ALA A 135 21.59 3.57 -3.40
CA ALA A 135 21.39 3.79 -1.98
C ALA A 135 20.66 2.63 -1.28
N TRP A 136 19.78 1.90 -1.98
CA TRP A 136 19.00 0.79 -1.41
C TRP A 136 19.11 -0.52 -2.21
N LEU A 137 19.26 -0.44 -3.54
CA LEU A 137 19.17 -1.60 -4.43
C LEU A 137 20.22 -2.69 -4.13
N PRO A 138 21.50 -2.37 -3.86
CA PRO A 138 22.50 -3.41 -3.59
C PRO A 138 22.19 -4.25 -2.34
N GLU A 139 21.70 -3.62 -1.28
CA GLU A 139 21.35 -4.31 -0.03
C GLU A 139 20.06 -5.13 -0.19
N TYR A 140 19.05 -4.59 -0.90
CA TYR A 140 17.84 -5.35 -1.23
C TYR A 140 18.13 -6.58 -2.09
N ALA A 141 18.93 -6.42 -3.16
CA ALA A 141 19.26 -7.52 -4.05
C ALA A 141 20.05 -8.62 -3.34
N LEU A 142 21.01 -8.25 -2.49
CA LEU A 142 21.74 -9.21 -1.65
C LEU A 142 20.82 -9.89 -0.62
N PHE A 143 19.96 -9.13 0.05
CA PHE A 143 18.99 -9.67 1.00
C PHE A 143 18.12 -10.75 0.36
N MET A 144 17.55 -10.48 -0.81
CA MET A 144 16.69 -11.44 -1.50
C MET A 144 17.46 -12.67 -1.99
N ALA A 145 18.70 -12.50 -2.48
CA ALA A 145 19.55 -13.61 -2.88
C ALA A 145 19.92 -14.51 -1.68
N LEU A 146 20.30 -13.92 -0.55
CA LEU A 146 20.57 -14.64 0.70
C LEU A 146 19.31 -15.34 1.21
N LYS A 147 18.16 -14.67 1.14
CA LYS A 147 16.88 -15.24 1.54
C LYS A 147 16.58 -16.51 0.76
N ALA A 148 16.72 -16.48 -0.58
CA ALA A 148 16.55 -17.67 -1.40
C ALA A 148 17.58 -18.76 -1.07
N HIS A 149 18.85 -18.38 -0.87
CA HIS A 149 19.92 -19.32 -0.52
C HIS A 149 19.64 -20.05 0.81
N PHE A 150 19.13 -19.34 1.82
CA PHE A 150 18.78 -19.89 3.13
C PHE A 150 17.33 -20.38 3.22
N GLY A 151 16.75 -20.84 2.10
CA GLY A 151 15.47 -21.55 2.10
C GLY A 151 14.25 -20.67 2.36
N ASN A 152 14.32 -19.38 2.04
CA ASN A 152 13.29 -18.36 2.23
C ASN A 152 12.88 -18.07 3.68
N GLY A 153 13.66 -18.57 4.65
CA GLY A 153 13.51 -18.23 6.06
C GLY A 153 13.81 -16.76 6.37
N PRO A 154 13.41 -16.26 7.55
CA PRO A 154 13.66 -14.87 7.93
C PRO A 154 15.14 -14.64 8.26
N TRP A 155 15.66 -13.44 7.98
CA TRP A 155 17.09 -13.14 8.18
C TRP A 155 17.57 -13.27 9.63
N THR A 156 16.64 -13.18 10.58
CA THR A 156 16.92 -13.37 12.01
C THR A 156 17.38 -14.80 12.36
N GLU A 157 17.18 -15.76 11.45
CA GLU A 157 17.58 -17.16 11.57
C GLU A 157 18.84 -17.52 10.76
N TRP A 158 19.38 -16.58 9.98
CA TRP A 158 20.61 -16.80 9.21
C TRP A 158 21.85 -16.97 10.11
N PRO A 159 22.96 -17.51 9.55
CA PRO A 159 24.26 -17.52 10.22
C PRO A 159 24.64 -16.17 10.82
N ASN A 160 25.33 -16.20 11.97
CA ASN A 160 25.48 -15.03 12.83
C ASN A 160 26.26 -13.88 12.17
N ASP A 161 27.28 -14.20 11.37
CA ASP A 161 28.08 -13.24 10.62
C ASP A 161 27.27 -12.47 9.58
N ILE A 162 26.38 -13.16 8.86
CA ILE A 162 25.46 -12.56 7.88
C ILE A 162 24.35 -11.77 8.59
N ARG A 163 23.72 -12.37 9.61
CA ARG A 163 22.67 -11.73 10.41
C ARG A 163 23.18 -10.45 11.09
N ALA A 164 24.44 -10.44 11.53
CA ALA A 164 25.06 -9.27 12.14
C ALA A 164 25.53 -8.22 11.12
N HIS A 165 25.45 -8.53 9.81
CA HIS A 165 25.92 -7.70 8.71
C HIS A 165 27.43 -7.42 8.79
N GLN A 166 28.23 -8.49 8.98
CA GLN A 166 29.69 -8.35 9.06
C GLN A 166 30.29 -8.10 7.68
N PRO A 167 31.12 -7.05 7.48
CA PRO A 167 31.62 -6.67 6.16
C PRO A 167 32.29 -7.81 5.36
N ALA A 168 33.11 -8.65 6.02
CA ALA A 168 33.78 -9.75 5.36
C ALA A 168 32.82 -10.85 4.87
N ALA A 169 31.77 -11.14 5.65
CA ALA A 169 30.74 -12.10 5.25
C ALA A 169 29.89 -11.54 4.09
N ILE A 170 29.51 -10.27 4.17
CA ILE A 170 28.77 -9.58 3.11
C ILE A 170 29.55 -9.60 1.79
N GLU A 171 30.84 -9.26 1.80
CA GLU A 171 31.68 -9.30 0.60
C GLU A 171 31.81 -10.71 0.02
N HIS A 172 32.01 -11.72 0.87
CA HIS A 172 32.03 -13.10 0.45
C HIS A 172 30.75 -13.50 -0.29
N TRP A 173 29.59 -13.19 0.28
CA TRP A 173 28.29 -13.54 -0.30
C TRP A 173 27.94 -12.72 -1.54
N ARG A 174 28.39 -11.46 -1.64
CA ARG A 174 28.28 -10.65 -2.86
C ARG A 174 28.97 -11.34 -4.03
N GLY A 175 30.15 -11.90 -3.82
CA GLY A 175 30.85 -12.69 -4.84
C GLY A 175 30.19 -14.04 -5.13
N GLN A 176 29.73 -14.76 -4.10
CA GLN A 176 29.10 -16.08 -4.29
C GLN A 176 27.73 -16.02 -4.98
N LEU A 177 26.97 -14.94 -4.78
CA LEU A 177 25.59 -14.79 -5.27
C LEU A 177 25.46 -13.72 -6.35
N GLU A 178 26.54 -13.36 -7.05
CA GLU A 178 26.57 -12.28 -8.03
C GLU A 178 25.44 -12.38 -9.08
N THR A 179 25.22 -13.57 -9.64
CA THR A 179 24.17 -13.78 -10.64
C THR A 179 22.75 -13.60 -10.07
N ASP A 180 22.51 -14.02 -8.83
CA ASP A 180 21.21 -13.84 -8.17
C ASP A 180 20.99 -12.38 -7.75
N ILE A 181 22.04 -11.68 -7.35
CA ILE A 181 21.99 -10.23 -7.08
C ILE A 181 21.63 -9.48 -8.38
N GLN A 182 22.30 -9.79 -9.49
CA GLN A 182 21.98 -9.21 -10.80
C GLN A 182 20.55 -9.54 -11.25
N PHE A 183 20.05 -10.74 -10.95
CA PHE A 183 18.65 -11.10 -11.21
C PHE A 183 17.70 -10.16 -10.47
N HIS A 184 17.93 -9.90 -9.17
CA HIS A 184 17.09 -8.97 -8.42
C HIS A 184 17.22 -7.53 -8.92
N CYS A 185 18.41 -7.06 -9.33
CA CYS A 185 18.56 -5.78 -10.00
C CYS A 185 17.76 -5.70 -11.31
N PHE A 186 17.78 -6.75 -12.12
CA PHE A 186 16.97 -6.86 -13.34
C PHE A 186 15.47 -6.75 -13.04
N LEU A 187 14.97 -7.44 -12.01
CA LEU A 187 13.56 -7.34 -11.61
C LEU A 187 13.16 -5.90 -11.29
N GLN A 188 13.99 -5.21 -10.49
CA GLN A 188 13.73 -3.82 -10.09
C GLN A 188 13.83 -2.85 -11.28
N TYR A 189 14.77 -3.08 -12.20
CA TYR A 189 14.85 -2.34 -13.46
C TYR A 189 13.58 -2.50 -14.30
N CYS A 190 13.13 -3.75 -14.52
CA CYS A 190 11.89 -4.01 -15.25
C CYS A 190 10.70 -3.32 -14.59
N PHE A 191 10.52 -3.51 -13.28
CA PHE A 191 9.45 -2.87 -12.54
C PHE A 191 9.50 -1.35 -12.70
N HIS A 192 10.67 -0.73 -12.49
CA HIS A 192 10.85 0.71 -12.58
C HIS A 192 10.45 1.25 -13.95
N LYS A 193 10.95 0.65 -15.04
CA LYS A 193 10.64 1.10 -16.41
C LYS A 193 9.14 1.01 -16.72
N GLN A 194 8.50 -0.07 -16.31
CA GLN A 194 7.06 -0.25 -16.52
C GLN A 194 6.23 0.71 -15.66
N TRP A 195 6.60 0.89 -14.39
CA TRP A 195 5.94 1.80 -13.46
C TRP A 195 6.01 3.25 -13.92
N GLN A 196 7.20 3.73 -14.29
CA GLN A 196 7.37 5.11 -14.77
C GLN A 196 6.58 5.37 -16.05
N ARG A 197 6.45 4.38 -16.94
CA ARG A 197 5.62 4.49 -18.14
C ARG A 197 4.13 4.60 -17.81
N LEU A 198 3.63 3.78 -16.89
CA LEU A 198 2.25 3.83 -16.44
C LEU A 198 1.94 5.16 -15.73
N ARG A 199 2.81 5.57 -14.80
CA ARG A 199 2.66 6.85 -14.08
C ARG A 199 2.66 8.03 -15.04
N LYS A 200 3.59 8.05 -16.00
CA LYS A 200 3.59 9.08 -17.05
C LYS A 200 2.26 9.09 -17.83
N TYR A 201 1.75 7.93 -18.23
CA TYR A 201 0.48 7.83 -18.94
C TYR A 201 -0.71 8.33 -18.11
N ALA A 202 -0.76 7.99 -16.82
CA ALA A 202 -1.75 8.50 -15.88
C ALA A 202 -1.69 10.04 -15.81
N ASN A 203 -0.50 10.60 -15.57
CA ASN A 203 -0.29 12.04 -15.47
C ASN A 203 -0.61 12.79 -16.77
N ASP A 204 -0.21 12.26 -17.93
CA ASP A 204 -0.54 12.83 -19.24
C ASP A 204 -2.06 12.84 -19.51
N ASN A 205 -2.81 11.98 -18.81
CA ASN A 205 -4.28 11.92 -18.84
C ASN A 205 -4.96 12.66 -17.69
N GLY A 206 -4.20 13.43 -16.89
CA GLY A 206 -4.74 14.20 -15.77
C GLY A 206 -5.06 13.37 -14.51
N ILE A 207 -4.60 12.11 -14.47
CA ILE A 207 -4.79 11.21 -13.33
C ILE A 207 -3.53 11.20 -12.47
N ARG A 208 -3.66 11.60 -11.21
CA ARG A 208 -2.58 11.54 -10.20
C ARG A 208 -2.68 10.24 -9.40
N ILE A 209 -1.55 9.63 -9.09
CA ILE A 209 -1.49 8.38 -8.31
C ILE A 209 -1.23 8.69 -6.84
N ILE A 210 -2.15 8.23 -5.98
CA ILE A 210 -1.99 8.23 -4.52
C ILE A 210 -1.38 6.89 -4.13
N GLY A 211 -0.13 6.93 -3.69
CA GLY A 211 0.54 5.79 -3.08
C GLY A 211 0.37 5.77 -1.57
N ASP A 212 0.92 4.73 -0.96
CA ASP A 212 0.75 4.46 0.46
C ASP A 212 2.08 4.01 1.07
N LEU A 213 2.43 4.64 2.19
CA LEU A 213 3.66 4.43 2.92
C LEU A 213 3.32 3.93 4.34
N PRO A 214 3.44 2.61 4.61
CA PRO A 214 3.25 2.03 5.93
C PRO A 214 4.13 2.74 6.97
N ILE A 215 3.66 3.10 8.18
CA ILE A 215 4.57 3.76 9.12
C ILE A 215 5.74 2.85 9.49
N TYR A 216 5.50 1.56 9.73
CA TYR A 216 6.51 0.60 10.14
C TYR A 216 6.97 -0.27 8.96
N VAL A 217 8.23 -0.68 8.99
CA VAL A 217 8.75 -1.74 8.11
C VAL A 217 8.71 -3.09 8.82
N PRO A 218 8.57 -4.21 8.10
CA PRO A 218 8.59 -5.56 8.71
C PRO A 218 9.95 -5.90 9.30
N LEU A 219 9.96 -6.78 10.31
CA LEU A 219 11.21 -7.30 10.86
C LEU A 219 12.02 -8.00 9.77
N ASP A 220 11.39 -8.91 9.02
CA ASP A 220 12.05 -9.67 7.94
C ASP A 220 12.11 -8.84 6.65
N SER A 221 12.90 -7.79 6.65
CA SER A 221 13.11 -6.90 5.51
C SER A 221 14.59 -6.56 5.34
N ALA A 222 14.98 -6.21 4.11
CA ALA A 222 16.28 -5.65 3.80
C ALA A 222 16.54 -4.39 4.65
N ASP A 223 15.50 -3.58 4.84
CA ASP A 223 15.56 -2.31 5.57
C ASP A 223 16.08 -2.49 7.01
N VAL A 224 15.53 -3.46 7.75
CA VAL A 224 15.94 -3.72 9.14
C VAL A 224 17.26 -4.48 9.20
N TRP A 225 17.52 -5.36 8.22
CA TRP A 225 18.75 -6.14 8.16
C TRP A 225 19.98 -5.29 7.87
N SER A 226 19.89 -4.33 6.93
CA SER A 226 21.01 -3.47 6.51
C SER A 226 21.15 -2.18 7.34
N HIS A 227 20.06 -1.69 7.96
CA HIS A 227 20.08 -0.51 8.84
C HIS A 227 19.55 -0.79 10.26
N PRO A 228 20.09 -1.79 10.97
CA PRO A 228 19.58 -2.20 12.27
C PRO A 228 19.74 -1.14 13.38
N GLU A 229 20.60 -0.14 13.20
CA GLU A 229 20.78 1.02 14.08
C GLU A 229 19.55 1.93 14.15
N ASN A 230 18.69 1.90 13.13
CA ASN A 230 17.46 2.67 13.06
C ASN A 230 16.31 2.04 13.86
N PHE A 231 16.52 0.88 14.50
CA PHE A 231 15.48 0.10 15.15
C PHE A 231 15.85 -0.30 16.57
N GLN A 232 14.85 -0.45 17.43
CA GLN A 232 15.02 -0.87 18.82
C GLN A 232 15.27 -2.38 18.92
N LEU A 233 16.45 -2.82 18.51
CA LEU A 233 16.88 -4.21 18.53
C LEU A 233 17.78 -4.53 19.74
N THR A 234 17.86 -5.81 20.10
CA THR A 234 18.84 -6.36 21.03
C THR A 234 20.20 -6.50 20.34
N ARG A 235 21.27 -6.77 21.10
CA ARG A 235 22.58 -7.12 20.54
C ARG A 235 22.55 -8.32 19.59
N SER A 236 21.59 -9.23 19.77
CA SER A 236 21.37 -10.40 18.91
C SER A 236 20.42 -10.13 17.73
N ARG A 237 20.14 -8.86 17.41
CA ARG A 237 19.29 -8.44 16.29
C ARG A 237 17.84 -8.95 16.39
N ARG A 238 17.30 -9.04 17.61
CA ARG A 238 15.88 -9.34 17.86
C ARG A 238 15.16 -8.08 18.34
N PRO A 239 13.88 -7.85 18.04
CA PRO A 239 13.16 -6.67 18.56
C PRO A 239 13.13 -6.64 20.09
N ARG A 240 13.53 -5.51 20.70
CA ARG A 240 13.29 -5.25 22.13
C ARG A 240 11.82 -4.98 22.38
N VAL A 241 11.20 -4.27 21.44
CA VAL A 241 9.81 -3.86 21.44
C VAL A 241 9.26 -3.95 20.02
N VAL A 242 7.96 -4.14 19.89
CA VAL A 242 7.24 -4.26 18.63
C VAL A 242 5.98 -3.41 18.62
N ALA A 243 5.55 -3.07 17.42
CA ALA A 243 4.36 -2.26 17.17
C ALA A 243 3.05 -3.06 17.28
N GLY A 244 1.98 -2.32 17.50
CA GLY A 244 0.60 -2.81 17.53
C GLY A 244 -0.37 -1.69 17.87
N CYS A 245 -1.59 -2.08 18.24
CA CYS A 245 -2.61 -1.19 18.80
C CYS A 245 -3.13 -1.74 20.13
N PRO A 246 -3.51 -0.88 21.10
CA PRO A 246 -4.11 -1.32 22.35
C PRO A 246 -5.48 -1.98 22.12
N PRO A 247 -6.01 -2.70 23.11
CA PRO A 247 -7.41 -3.11 23.10
C PRO A 247 -8.36 -1.92 22.97
N ASP A 248 -9.40 -2.08 22.15
CA ASP A 248 -10.44 -1.09 21.92
C ASP A 248 -11.83 -1.77 21.80
N GLY A 249 -12.85 -0.99 21.43
CA GLY A 249 -14.22 -1.47 21.24
C GLY A 249 -14.39 -2.50 20.12
N PHE A 250 -13.42 -2.60 19.20
CA PHE A 250 -13.44 -3.53 18.05
C PHE A 250 -12.57 -4.78 18.31
N SER A 251 -11.48 -4.65 19.08
CA SER A 251 -10.57 -5.75 19.42
C SER A 251 -10.28 -5.81 20.93
N ARG A 252 -10.83 -6.83 21.58
CA ARG A 252 -10.61 -7.12 23.02
C ARG A 252 -9.14 -7.37 23.38
N ASN A 253 -8.30 -7.78 22.43
CA ASN A 253 -6.88 -8.08 22.65
C ASN A 253 -5.94 -6.99 22.11
N GLY A 254 -6.49 -5.95 21.47
CA GLY A 254 -5.74 -5.06 20.60
C GLY A 254 -5.24 -5.79 19.36
N GLN A 255 -4.30 -5.18 18.65
CA GLN A 255 -3.72 -5.77 17.45
C GLN A 255 -2.21 -5.90 17.64
N PHE A 256 -1.69 -7.12 17.50
CA PHE A 256 -0.25 -7.37 17.55
C PHE A 256 0.28 -7.41 16.11
N TRP A 257 0.99 -6.38 15.69
CA TRP A 257 1.53 -6.31 14.32
C TRP A 257 2.94 -6.92 14.23
N GLY A 258 3.75 -6.78 15.28
CA GLY A 258 5.04 -7.45 15.37
C GLY A 258 6.19 -6.73 14.65
N ASN A 259 5.93 -5.62 13.95
CA ASN A 259 6.97 -4.79 13.36
C ASN A 259 7.93 -4.24 14.42
N PRO A 260 9.25 -4.15 14.15
CA PRO A 260 10.17 -3.46 15.05
C PRO A 260 9.83 -1.97 15.10
N ILE A 261 10.05 -1.37 16.27
CA ILE A 261 9.87 0.06 16.49
C ILE A 261 11.18 0.80 16.20
N TYR A 262 11.08 1.98 15.61
CA TYR A 262 12.22 2.86 15.34
C TYR A 262 12.96 3.31 16.60
N ASP A 263 14.28 3.49 16.46
CA ASP A 263 15.07 4.24 17.43
C ASP A 263 14.99 5.74 17.06
N TRP A 264 13.91 6.39 17.50
CA TRP A 264 13.62 7.78 17.13
C TRP A 264 14.67 8.78 17.62
N ASP A 265 15.32 8.50 18.75
CA ASP A 265 16.42 9.34 19.26
C ASP A 265 17.63 9.25 18.33
N HIS A 266 17.99 8.04 17.89
CA HIS A 266 19.04 7.83 16.89
C HIS A 266 18.72 8.56 15.58
N MET A 267 17.50 8.38 15.06
CA MET A 267 17.07 9.01 13.82
C MET A 267 17.07 10.54 13.92
N ALA A 268 16.56 11.11 15.02
CA ALA A 268 16.53 12.55 15.23
C ALA A 268 17.95 13.14 15.28
N ALA A 269 18.90 12.45 15.93
CA ALA A 269 20.30 12.87 15.98
C ALA A 269 20.98 12.90 14.59
N ARG A 270 20.42 12.16 13.63
CA ARG A 270 20.87 12.11 12.22
C ARG A 270 20.01 12.95 11.27
N GLY A 271 19.09 13.77 11.80
CA GLY A 271 18.20 14.59 10.99
C GLY A 271 17.17 13.77 10.20
N PHE A 272 16.82 12.58 10.69
CA PHE A 272 15.86 11.64 10.08
C PHE A 272 16.27 11.17 8.67
N ASP A 273 17.56 11.11 8.36
CA ASP A 273 18.12 10.76 7.05
C ASP A 273 17.44 9.54 6.39
N TRP A 274 17.32 8.42 7.10
CA TRP A 274 16.68 7.20 6.59
C TRP A 274 15.19 7.39 6.27
N TRP A 275 14.46 8.12 7.12
CA TRP A 275 13.04 8.41 6.89
C TRP A 275 12.83 9.37 5.71
N LEU A 276 13.73 10.35 5.56
CA LEU A 276 13.69 11.27 4.42
C LEU A 276 13.99 10.51 3.12
N GLU A 277 14.99 9.64 3.10
CA GLU A 277 15.30 8.81 1.92
C GLU A 277 14.07 7.96 1.49
N ARG A 278 13.41 7.35 2.47
CA ARG A 278 12.17 6.58 2.28
C ARG A 278 11.05 7.41 1.68
N VAL A 279 10.80 8.61 2.21
CA VAL A 279 9.79 9.54 1.67
C VAL A 279 10.17 10.00 0.26
N GLY A 280 11.44 10.30 0.02
CA GLY A 280 11.95 10.67 -1.29
C GLY A 280 11.73 9.56 -2.33
N ALA A 281 11.95 8.30 -1.96
CA ALA A 281 11.67 7.16 -2.82
C ALA A 281 10.17 7.01 -3.13
N ALA A 282 9.31 7.18 -2.12
CA ALA A 282 7.86 7.22 -2.34
C ALA A 282 7.44 8.36 -3.29
N GLY A 283 8.03 9.56 -3.15
CA GLY A 283 7.78 10.70 -4.05
C GLY A 283 8.23 10.50 -5.49
N ARG A 284 9.26 9.67 -5.73
CA ARG A 284 9.66 9.25 -7.09
C ARG A 284 8.69 8.25 -7.71
N SER A 285 7.87 7.59 -6.90
CA SER A 285 6.89 6.60 -7.33
C SER A 285 5.47 7.14 -7.42
N PHE A 286 5.10 8.12 -6.60
CA PHE A 286 3.72 8.59 -6.46
C PHE A 286 3.60 10.11 -6.57
N ASP A 287 2.42 10.59 -6.96
CA ASP A 287 2.12 12.03 -7.02
C ASP A 287 1.62 12.55 -5.67
N VAL A 288 1.03 11.67 -4.85
CA VAL A 288 0.62 11.92 -3.47
C VAL A 288 1.01 10.72 -2.62
N VAL A 289 1.50 10.95 -1.40
CA VAL A 289 1.88 9.89 -0.47
C VAL A 289 0.96 9.90 0.75
N ARG A 290 0.14 8.86 0.92
CA ARG A 290 -0.52 8.59 2.19
C ARG A 290 0.50 8.03 3.18
N ILE A 291 0.63 8.65 4.34
CA ILE A 291 1.41 8.11 5.46
C ILE A 291 0.43 7.36 6.34
N ASP A 292 0.52 6.04 6.29
CA ASP A 292 -0.27 5.11 7.10
C ASP A 292 0.03 5.29 8.58
N HIS A 293 -0.96 5.06 9.44
CA HIS A 293 -0.87 5.14 10.89
C HIS A 293 -0.15 6.41 11.37
N PHE A 294 -0.52 7.57 10.80
CA PHE A 294 0.16 8.85 11.02
C PHE A 294 0.22 9.24 12.50
N ARG A 295 -0.79 8.84 13.28
CA ARG A 295 -0.81 9.01 14.74
C ARG A 295 0.44 8.44 15.41
N GLY A 296 1.02 7.36 14.86
CA GLY A 296 2.26 6.73 15.32
C GLY A 296 3.48 7.65 15.35
N ILE A 297 3.45 8.78 14.64
CA ILE A 297 4.47 9.83 14.67
C ILE A 297 4.36 10.67 15.96
N GLU A 298 3.15 10.94 16.44
CA GLU A 298 2.92 11.65 17.70
C GLU A 298 3.26 10.76 18.89
N SER A 299 2.64 9.59 18.95
CA SER A 299 2.91 8.55 19.94
C SER A 299 2.49 7.19 19.38
N TYR A 300 3.06 6.11 19.90
CA TYR A 300 2.83 4.77 19.39
C TYR A 300 2.68 3.76 20.50
N TRP A 301 1.93 2.68 20.24
CA TRP A 301 1.74 1.60 21.18
C TRP A 301 2.92 0.63 21.13
N CYS A 302 3.70 0.62 22.20
CA CYS A 302 4.96 -0.07 22.31
C CYS A 302 4.79 -1.35 23.13
N ILE A 303 4.88 -2.51 22.49
CA ILE A 303 4.70 -3.83 23.10
C ILE A 303 6.08 -4.45 23.37
N PRO A 304 6.39 -4.92 24.59
CA PRO A 304 7.61 -5.69 24.85
C PRO A 304 7.73 -6.90 23.91
N GLY A 305 8.87 -7.09 23.24
CA GLY A 305 9.06 -8.11 22.20
C GLY A 305 8.94 -9.57 22.69
N ALA A 306 8.99 -9.79 24.01
CA ALA A 306 8.73 -11.10 24.61
C ALA A 306 7.24 -11.50 24.60
N ASN A 307 6.33 -10.53 24.42
CA ASN A 307 4.89 -10.76 24.46
C ASN A 307 4.38 -11.36 23.13
N ARG A 308 3.15 -11.88 23.18
CA ARG A 308 2.43 -12.47 22.05
C ARG A 308 1.08 -11.80 21.77
N THR A 309 0.73 -10.79 22.57
CA THR A 309 -0.49 -10.00 22.43
C THR A 309 -0.18 -8.53 22.68
N ALA A 310 -1.07 -7.64 22.25
CA ALA A 310 -0.89 -6.20 22.42
C ALA A 310 -1.32 -5.66 23.79
N ARG A 311 -1.89 -6.50 24.66
CA ARG A 311 -2.47 -6.09 25.96
C ARG A 311 -1.49 -5.37 26.89
N CYS A 312 -0.23 -5.80 26.90
CA CYS A 312 0.78 -5.32 27.84
C CYS A 312 1.73 -4.29 27.21
N GLY A 313 1.24 -3.52 26.22
CA GLY A 313 1.97 -2.39 25.68
C GLY A 313 1.80 -1.12 26.51
N LYS A 314 2.44 -0.05 26.07
CA LYS A 314 2.26 1.32 26.60
C LYS A 314 2.40 2.34 25.48
N TRP A 315 1.72 3.47 25.61
CA TRP A 315 1.96 4.62 24.75
C TRP A 315 3.35 5.20 25.02
N VAL A 316 4.11 5.46 23.96
CA VAL A 316 5.43 6.10 24.00
C VAL A 316 5.42 7.25 23.00
N GLN A 317 5.97 8.40 23.40
CA GLN A 317 6.06 9.57 22.52
C GLN A 317 6.95 9.28 21.31
N GLY A 318 6.47 9.64 20.13
CA GLY A 318 7.23 9.65 18.89
C GLY A 318 7.86 11.02 18.60
N PRO A 319 8.48 11.21 17.43
CA PRO A 319 9.20 12.43 17.09
C PRO A 319 8.27 13.63 16.83
N SER A 320 6.95 13.39 16.68
CA SER A 320 5.93 14.43 16.53
C SER A 320 6.27 15.42 15.42
N SER A 321 6.22 16.73 15.69
CA SER A 321 6.46 17.78 14.69
C SER A 321 7.87 17.74 14.09
N ALA A 322 8.89 17.25 14.81
CA ALA A 322 10.26 17.26 14.32
C ALA A 322 10.44 16.47 13.02
N LEU A 323 9.81 15.29 12.92
CA LEU A 323 9.83 14.48 11.69
C LEU A 323 8.99 15.14 10.59
N VAL A 324 7.81 15.65 10.93
CA VAL A 324 6.91 16.31 9.98
C VAL A 324 7.59 17.53 9.35
N ASP A 325 8.26 18.36 10.15
CA ASP A 325 8.98 19.54 9.70
C ASP A 325 10.18 19.17 8.82
N ALA A 326 10.90 18.09 9.16
CA ALA A 326 11.98 17.57 8.33
C ALA A 326 11.47 17.11 6.96
N ILE A 327 10.35 16.37 6.93
CA ILE A 327 9.72 15.91 5.67
C ILE A 327 9.29 17.09 4.81
N LYS A 328 8.58 18.07 5.39
CA LYS A 328 8.08 19.26 4.66
C LYS A 328 9.23 20.12 4.12
N THR A 329 10.32 20.22 4.87
CA THR A 329 11.51 20.97 4.46
C THR A 329 12.23 20.26 3.32
N ALA A 330 12.40 18.94 3.40
CA ALA A 330 13.11 18.17 2.38
C ALA A 330 12.29 18.01 1.09
N TYR A 331 10.96 17.93 1.19
CA TYR A 331 10.07 17.61 0.08
C TYR A 331 8.85 18.56 -0.02
N PRO A 332 9.07 19.87 -0.23
CA PRO A 332 7.99 20.86 -0.27
C PRO A 332 7.04 20.70 -1.48
N HIS A 333 7.40 19.84 -2.44
CA HIS A 333 6.64 19.59 -3.67
C HIS A 333 5.84 18.28 -3.66
N ILE A 334 5.99 17.46 -2.62
CA ILE A 334 5.21 16.23 -2.48
C ILE A 334 3.93 16.55 -1.70
N ASP A 335 2.79 16.14 -2.25
CA ASP A 335 1.52 16.17 -1.52
C ASP A 335 1.44 14.94 -0.60
N PHE A 336 1.00 15.15 0.64
CA PHE A 336 0.84 14.07 1.62
C PHE A 336 -0.62 13.93 2.06
N ILE A 337 -0.99 12.75 2.56
CA ILE A 337 -2.24 12.49 3.27
C ILE A 337 -1.88 11.86 4.62
N ALA A 338 -2.44 12.35 5.71
CA ALA A 338 -2.30 11.74 7.02
C ALA A 338 -3.41 10.71 7.23
N GLU A 339 -3.06 9.43 7.38
CA GLU A 339 -4.00 8.43 7.89
C GLU A 339 -4.18 8.63 9.40
N ASP A 340 -5.24 9.35 9.76
CA ASP A 340 -5.60 9.74 11.12
C ASP A 340 -6.90 9.05 11.58
N LEU A 341 -7.04 7.75 11.31
CA LEU A 341 -8.17 6.96 11.82
C LEU A 341 -7.87 6.37 13.20
N GLY A 342 -8.91 5.81 13.82
CA GLY A 342 -8.81 5.16 15.14
C GLY A 342 -8.79 6.13 16.31
N PHE A 343 -7.98 5.83 17.34
CA PHE A 343 -7.94 6.60 18.58
C PHE A 343 -7.09 7.87 18.44
N LEU A 344 -7.77 9.02 18.32
CA LEU A 344 -7.15 10.34 18.17
C LEU A 344 -7.17 11.11 19.48
N THR A 345 -5.99 11.39 20.01
CA THR A 345 -5.83 12.31 21.14
C THR A 345 -5.80 13.77 20.66
N PRO A 346 -6.06 14.76 21.53
CA PRO A 346 -5.87 16.17 21.19
C PRO A 346 -4.48 16.49 20.62
N GLU A 347 -3.45 15.79 21.05
CA GLU A 347 -2.07 15.93 20.57
C GLU A 347 -1.91 15.44 19.13
N VAL A 348 -2.54 14.31 18.77
CA VAL A 348 -2.57 13.80 17.39
C VAL A 348 -3.29 14.80 16.48
N LEU A 349 -4.44 15.33 16.91
CA LEU A 349 -5.20 16.32 16.14
C LEU A 349 -4.38 17.59 15.89
N LYS A 350 -3.65 18.06 16.90
CA LYS A 350 -2.70 19.19 16.75
C LYS A 350 -1.56 18.87 15.81
N LEU A 351 -1.04 17.64 15.80
CA LEU A 351 0.02 17.24 14.87
C LEU A 351 -0.49 17.21 13.42
N VAL A 352 -1.69 16.68 13.18
CA VAL A 352 -2.33 16.69 11.86
C VAL A 352 -2.52 18.13 11.39
N GLU A 353 -3.06 19.02 12.25
CA GLU A 353 -3.21 20.44 11.95
C GLU A 353 -1.85 21.12 11.63
N HIS A 354 -0.83 20.90 12.46
CA HIS A 354 0.54 21.43 12.26
C HIS A 354 1.16 20.94 10.94
N SER A 355 0.93 19.68 10.58
CA SER A 355 1.43 19.12 9.33
C SER A 355 0.89 19.85 8.11
N GLY A 356 -0.37 20.30 8.18
CA GLY A 356 -1.11 20.81 7.03
C GLY A 356 -1.56 19.72 6.05
N PHE A 357 -1.26 18.45 6.33
CA PHE A 357 -1.69 17.33 5.50
C PHE A 357 -3.18 17.07 5.72
N PRO A 358 -3.98 16.79 4.66
CA PRO A 358 -5.35 16.39 4.83
C PRO A 358 -5.45 15.08 5.61
N GLY A 359 -6.33 15.06 6.61
CA GLY A 359 -6.75 13.84 7.30
C GLY A 359 -7.78 13.04 6.48
N MET A 360 -8.21 11.91 7.02
CA MET A 360 -9.16 10.98 6.41
C MET A 360 -10.51 10.98 7.14
N LYS A 361 -11.58 10.76 6.36
CA LYS A 361 -12.93 10.55 6.85
C LYS A 361 -13.53 9.34 6.16
N VAL A 362 -14.04 8.37 6.91
CA VAL A 362 -14.60 7.12 6.36
C VAL A 362 -16.08 7.05 6.70
N LEU A 363 -16.93 7.01 5.68
CA LEU A 363 -18.38 7.07 5.84
C LEU A 363 -18.96 5.84 6.54
N GLU A 364 -18.33 4.67 6.41
CA GLU A 364 -18.72 3.48 7.18
C GLU A 364 -18.59 3.68 8.71
N PHE A 365 -17.80 4.65 9.16
CA PHE A 365 -17.69 5.01 10.59
C PHE A 365 -18.66 6.13 11.01
N ALA A 366 -19.49 6.63 10.09
CA ALA A 366 -20.34 7.79 10.32
C ALA A 366 -21.65 7.44 11.05
N PHE A 367 -22.17 6.23 10.86
CA PHE A 367 -23.56 5.89 11.17
C PHE A 367 -23.74 5.06 12.47
N ASP A 368 -22.98 5.39 13.51
CA ASP A 368 -23.16 4.84 14.85
C ASP A 368 -23.94 5.84 15.73
N PRO A 369 -25.18 5.54 16.15
CA PRO A 369 -26.00 6.47 16.93
C PRO A 369 -25.54 6.62 18.39
N ARG A 370 -24.60 5.80 18.87
CA ARG A 370 -24.19 5.79 20.28
C ARG A 370 -23.34 7.01 20.67
N GLU A 371 -22.61 7.60 19.73
CA GLU A 371 -21.68 8.69 19.98
C GLU A 371 -21.69 9.71 18.82
N PRO A 372 -21.45 11.01 19.08
CA PRO A 372 -21.28 11.98 18.00
C PRO A 372 -20.14 11.59 17.06
N SER A 373 -20.43 11.48 15.76
CA SER A 373 -19.43 11.05 14.78
C SER A 373 -18.78 12.22 14.03
N ASN A 374 -17.45 12.32 14.13
CA ASN A 374 -16.65 13.22 13.30
C ASN A 374 -16.56 12.75 11.83
N TYR A 375 -17.12 11.58 11.51
CA TYR A 375 -17.19 11.01 10.16
C TYR A 375 -18.48 11.38 9.41
N LEU A 376 -19.39 12.15 10.02
CA LEU A 376 -20.56 12.68 9.31
C LEU A 376 -20.18 13.86 8.38
N PRO A 377 -20.61 13.87 7.10
CA PRO A 377 -20.25 14.90 6.11
C PRO A 377 -20.37 16.37 6.54
N HIS A 378 -21.37 16.74 7.34
CA HIS A 378 -21.52 18.12 7.82
C HIS A 378 -20.41 18.59 8.76
N ASN A 379 -19.66 17.66 9.37
CA ASN A 379 -18.54 17.95 10.27
C ASN A 379 -17.21 18.13 9.54
N TYR A 380 -17.17 17.94 8.22
CA TYR A 380 -15.92 17.98 7.46
C TYR A 380 -15.43 19.41 7.24
N THR A 381 -14.10 19.56 7.30
CA THR A 381 -13.39 20.70 6.73
C THR A 381 -13.04 20.40 5.27
N GLU A 382 -12.53 21.40 4.54
CA GLU A 382 -12.05 21.18 3.16
C GLU A 382 -10.79 20.31 3.14
N ASN A 383 -9.88 20.49 4.10
CA ASN A 383 -8.60 19.78 4.18
C ASN A 383 -8.74 18.35 4.74
N CYS A 384 -9.57 17.54 4.10
CA CYS A 384 -9.67 16.11 4.37
C CYS A 384 -9.99 15.33 3.09
N ILE A 385 -9.80 14.02 3.17
CA ILE A 385 -10.14 13.04 2.14
C ILE A 385 -11.30 12.19 2.66
N CYS A 386 -12.44 12.21 1.97
CA CYS A 386 -13.60 11.40 2.30
C CYS A 386 -13.55 10.08 1.54
N TYR A 387 -13.76 8.98 2.24
CA TYR A 387 -13.85 7.63 1.71
C TYR A 387 -15.25 7.06 2.00
N THR A 388 -15.77 6.23 1.09
CA THR A 388 -16.85 5.29 1.47
C THR A 388 -16.33 4.33 2.54
N GLY A 389 -15.34 3.54 2.15
CA GLY A 389 -14.53 2.63 2.96
C GLY A 389 -13.10 2.59 2.41
N THR A 390 -12.18 2.02 3.18
CA THR A 390 -10.80 1.73 2.75
C THR A 390 -10.65 0.24 2.38
N HIS A 391 -9.43 -0.20 2.05
CA HIS A 391 -9.16 -1.61 1.78
C HIS A 391 -9.34 -2.53 3.01
N ASP A 392 -9.30 -1.97 4.22
CA ASP A 392 -9.52 -2.67 5.50
C ASP A 392 -11.01 -2.79 5.87
N ASN A 393 -11.84 -1.99 5.20
CA ASN A 393 -13.27 -1.94 5.41
C ASN A 393 -14.00 -3.06 4.67
N GLU A 394 -15.29 -3.22 4.98
CA GLU A 394 -16.19 -4.02 4.17
C GLU A 394 -16.37 -3.36 2.80
N THR A 395 -16.99 -4.05 1.84
CA THR A 395 -17.56 -3.31 0.71
C THR A 395 -18.78 -2.54 1.20
N LEU A 396 -19.16 -1.45 0.53
CA LEU A 396 -20.29 -0.65 0.99
C LEU A 396 -21.61 -1.45 1.01
N MET A 397 -21.78 -2.40 0.09
CA MET A 397 -22.92 -3.33 0.10
C MET A 397 -22.91 -4.21 1.35
N GLN A 398 -21.77 -4.85 1.64
CA GLN A 398 -21.62 -5.70 2.81
C GLN A 398 -21.87 -4.90 4.10
N PHE A 399 -21.32 -3.68 4.19
CA PHE A 399 -21.53 -2.80 5.33
C PHE A 399 -23.02 -2.51 5.56
N CYS A 400 -23.74 -2.10 4.51
CA CYS A 400 -25.17 -1.78 4.60
C CYS A 400 -26.02 -3.01 4.99
N GLU A 401 -25.68 -4.19 4.46
CA GLU A 401 -26.34 -5.46 4.83
C GLU A 401 -26.14 -5.85 6.30
N ASN A 402 -25.00 -5.46 6.88
CA ASN A 402 -24.62 -5.77 8.25
C ASN A 402 -25.03 -4.72 9.29
N LEU A 403 -25.61 -3.59 8.87
CA LEU A 403 -26.07 -2.54 9.79
C LEU A 403 -27.12 -3.08 10.76
N SER A 404 -27.03 -2.68 12.03
CA SER A 404 -28.12 -2.89 12.97
C SER A 404 -29.34 -2.08 12.54
N PRO A 405 -30.58 -2.49 12.90
CA PRO A 405 -31.78 -1.70 12.59
C PRO A 405 -31.71 -0.26 13.12
N GLU A 406 -31.02 -0.05 14.24
CA GLU A 406 -30.81 1.28 14.85
C GLU A 406 -29.85 2.13 14.03
N SER A 407 -28.74 1.55 13.55
CA SER A 407 -27.76 2.25 12.70
C SER A 407 -28.30 2.50 11.29
N ASP A 408 -29.06 1.56 10.69
CA ASP A 408 -29.72 1.77 9.40
C ASP A 408 -30.73 2.92 9.49
N ALA A 409 -31.61 2.91 10.52
CA ALA A 409 -32.56 4.00 10.73
C ALA A 409 -31.86 5.35 10.92
N TYR A 410 -30.79 5.39 11.70
CA TYR A 410 -29.98 6.59 11.91
C TYR A 410 -29.33 7.09 10.60
N ALA A 411 -28.76 6.19 9.80
CA ALA A 411 -28.17 6.53 8.50
C ALA A 411 -29.22 7.12 7.56
N ARG A 412 -30.39 6.50 7.47
CA ARG A 412 -31.49 6.97 6.61
C ARG A 412 -32.04 8.32 7.06
N GLU A 413 -32.23 8.52 8.36
CA GLU A 413 -32.64 9.82 8.92
C GLU A 413 -31.62 10.90 8.57
N TYR A 414 -30.33 10.63 8.76
CA TYR A 414 -29.26 11.56 8.44
C TYR A 414 -29.21 11.94 6.95
N LEU A 415 -29.35 10.94 6.09
CA LEU A 415 -29.31 11.11 4.63
C LEU A 415 -30.63 11.68 4.07
N GLY A 416 -31.69 11.71 4.88
CA GLY A 416 -33.01 12.18 4.47
C GLY A 416 -33.70 11.27 3.46
N ILE A 417 -33.45 9.96 3.54
CA ILE A 417 -33.98 8.95 2.62
C ILE A 417 -34.99 8.03 3.31
N GLY A 418 -35.92 7.47 2.53
CA GLY A 418 -36.93 6.53 2.99
C GLY A 418 -36.48 5.06 2.97
N PRO A 419 -37.39 4.12 3.33
CA PRO A 419 -37.11 2.68 3.33
C PRO A 419 -36.86 2.09 1.94
N ASP A 420 -37.48 2.65 0.91
CA ASP A 420 -37.36 2.16 -0.48
C ASP A 420 -36.15 2.73 -1.23
N ASP A 421 -35.46 3.71 -0.62
CA ASP A 421 -34.28 4.34 -1.19
C ASP A 421 -33.03 3.50 -0.98
N ASP A 422 -32.12 3.58 -1.95
CA ASP A 422 -30.87 2.82 -1.98
C ASP A 422 -29.82 3.45 -1.06
N LEU A 423 -29.60 2.82 0.09
CA LEU A 423 -28.67 3.31 1.10
C LEU A 423 -27.21 3.41 0.59
N PRO A 424 -26.64 2.41 -0.10
CA PRO A 424 -25.30 2.52 -0.68
C PRO A 424 -25.12 3.72 -1.62
N ASP A 425 -26.01 3.92 -2.59
CA ASP A 425 -25.93 5.04 -3.52
C ASP A 425 -26.08 6.38 -2.77
N ALA A 426 -26.95 6.46 -1.75
CA ALA A 426 -27.10 7.66 -0.91
C ALA A 426 -25.85 7.98 -0.08
N ILE A 427 -25.13 6.97 0.42
CA ILE A 427 -23.85 7.17 1.13
C ILE A 427 -22.79 7.72 0.17
N ILE A 428 -22.68 7.17 -1.04
CA ILE A 428 -21.76 7.68 -2.08
C ILE A 428 -22.09 9.14 -2.40
N ASP A 429 -23.37 9.44 -2.60
CA ASP A 429 -23.83 10.81 -2.90
C ASP A 429 -23.50 11.78 -1.77
N ALA A 430 -23.70 11.40 -0.51
CA ALA A 430 -23.35 12.24 0.64
C ALA A 430 -21.84 12.52 0.71
N GLY A 431 -21.00 11.52 0.45
CA GLY A 431 -19.55 11.68 0.36
C GLY A 431 -19.12 12.60 -0.78
N MET A 432 -19.68 12.38 -1.97
CA MET A 432 -19.49 13.25 -3.14
C MET A 432 -19.89 14.70 -2.85
N GLN A 433 -21.02 14.95 -2.18
CA GLN A 433 -21.47 16.30 -1.86
C GLN A 433 -20.76 16.94 -0.65
N SER A 434 -20.02 16.18 0.13
CA SER A 434 -19.28 16.67 1.31
C SER A 434 -18.28 17.78 0.97
N LYS A 435 -17.80 18.53 1.97
CA LYS A 435 -16.79 19.59 1.80
C LYS A 435 -15.37 19.09 1.51
N ALA A 436 -15.11 17.80 1.69
CA ALA A 436 -13.78 17.22 1.52
C ALA A 436 -13.18 17.55 0.14
N ASN A 437 -11.91 17.96 0.12
CA ASN A 437 -11.16 18.26 -1.10
C ASN A 437 -11.11 17.05 -2.04
N LEU A 438 -11.09 15.84 -1.51
CA LEU A 438 -11.11 14.62 -2.32
C LEU A 438 -12.15 13.65 -1.77
N PHE A 439 -12.94 13.07 -2.67
CA PHE A 439 -13.77 11.90 -2.39
C PHE A 439 -13.19 10.69 -3.10
N VAL A 440 -12.98 9.59 -2.39
CA VAL A 440 -12.48 8.31 -2.93
C VAL A 440 -13.47 7.22 -2.59
N ALA A 441 -13.82 6.39 -3.57
CA ALA A 441 -14.57 5.17 -3.31
C ALA A 441 -13.79 3.94 -3.80
N GLN A 442 -14.03 2.79 -3.18
CA GLN A 442 -13.53 1.53 -3.71
C GLN A 442 -14.25 1.23 -5.03
N ILE A 443 -13.56 0.64 -6.00
CA ILE A 443 -14.25 0.24 -7.25
C ILE A 443 -15.36 -0.79 -6.97
N GLN A 444 -15.20 -1.60 -5.91
CA GLN A 444 -16.19 -2.55 -5.43
C GLN A 444 -17.53 -1.89 -5.10
N ASP A 445 -17.49 -0.66 -4.57
CA ASP A 445 -18.70 0.08 -4.19
C ASP A 445 -19.47 0.54 -5.42
N TYR A 446 -18.77 1.05 -6.45
CA TYR A 446 -19.40 1.40 -7.73
C TYR A 446 -19.94 0.17 -8.48
N LEU A 447 -19.29 -0.98 -8.32
CA LEU A 447 -19.73 -2.26 -8.88
C LEU A 447 -20.82 -2.95 -8.04
N ARG A 448 -21.08 -2.44 -6.82
CA ARG A 448 -22.04 -2.99 -5.87
C ARG A 448 -21.76 -4.45 -5.51
N LEU A 449 -20.51 -4.77 -5.25
CA LEU A 449 -20.08 -6.12 -4.86
C LEU A 449 -20.20 -6.32 -3.35
N GLY A 450 -20.48 -7.55 -2.92
CA GLY A 450 -20.65 -7.92 -1.51
C GLY A 450 -19.34 -8.34 -0.85
N ALA A 451 -19.46 -9.13 0.22
CA ALA A 451 -18.34 -9.60 1.04
C ALA A 451 -17.30 -10.42 0.27
N GLU A 452 -17.68 -11.04 -0.86
CA GLU A 452 -16.78 -11.76 -1.76
C GLU A 452 -15.71 -10.86 -2.40
N ALA A 453 -15.90 -9.54 -2.35
CA ALA A 453 -15.00 -8.55 -2.93
C ALA A 453 -14.21 -7.71 -1.90
N ARG A 454 -14.33 -8.04 -0.61
CA ARG A 454 -13.56 -7.38 0.44
C ARG A 454 -12.06 -7.60 0.23
N MET A 455 -11.28 -6.52 0.28
CA MET A 455 -9.85 -6.60 0.01
C MET A 455 -9.07 -7.15 1.21
N ASN A 456 -9.38 -6.70 2.43
CA ASN A 456 -8.72 -7.19 3.65
C ASN A 456 -9.68 -7.19 4.84
N GLU A 457 -9.53 -8.19 5.70
CA GLU A 457 -10.10 -8.20 7.05
C GLU A 457 -8.98 -8.05 8.09
N PRO A 458 -8.85 -6.87 8.73
CA PRO A 458 -7.78 -6.57 9.68
C PRO A 458 -7.67 -7.57 10.83
N GLY A 459 -6.44 -7.83 11.27
CA GLY A 459 -6.16 -8.73 12.39
C GLY A 459 -6.36 -10.22 12.09
N THR A 460 -6.58 -10.59 10.82
CA THR A 460 -6.74 -11.98 10.39
C THR A 460 -5.67 -12.40 9.37
N LEU A 461 -5.39 -13.70 9.31
CA LEU A 461 -4.58 -14.32 8.24
C LEU A 461 -5.51 -15.11 7.29
N LYS A 462 -6.67 -14.53 6.98
CA LYS A 462 -7.67 -15.17 6.15
C LYS A 462 -7.12 -15.38 4.73
N PRO A 463 -7.35 -16.56 4.12
CA PRO A 463 -6.86 -16.85 2.77
C PRO A 463 -7.55 -16.01 1.69
N GLN A 464 -8.51 -15.15 2.02
CA GLN A 464 -9.19 -14.23 1.10
C GLN A 464 -8.48 -12.87 0.99
N ASN A 465 -7.68 -12.46 2.00
CA ASN A 465 -7.07 -11.14 2.04
C ASN A 465 -6.15 -10.92 0.84
N TRP A 466 -6.20 -9.72 0.27
CA TRP A 466 -5.39 -9.21 -0.84
C TRP A 466 -5.61 -9.89 -2.19
N ARG A 467 -6.61 -10.77 -2.30
CA ARG A 467 -6.80 -11.60 -3.50
C ARG A 467 -7.85 -11.11 -4.45
N TRP A 468 -8.78 -10.24 -4.04
CA TRP A 468 -9.89 -9.85 -4.90
C TRP A 468 -9.40 -9.18 -6.20
N ARG A 469 -10.03 -9.53 -7.32
CA ARG A 469 -9.77 -8.97 -8.65
C ARG A 469 -11.07 -8.66 -9.38
N LEU A 470 -10.99 -7.63 -10.21
CA LEU A 470 -11.93 -7.41 -11.29
C LEU A 470 -11.89 -8.60 -12.26
N VAL A 471 -13.05 -8.89 -12.84
CA VAL A 471 -13.23 -9.81 -13.96
C VAL A 471 -13.33 -8.99 -15.25
N PRO A 472 -12.76 -9.44 -16.39
CA PRO A 472 -12.92 -8.77 -17.67
C PRO A 472 -14.37 -8.40 -17.98
N GLY A 473 -14.60 -7.16 -18.40
CA GLY A 473 -15.93 -6.65 -18.75
C GLY A 473 -16.70 -5.94 -17.63
N GLN A 474 -16.21 -5.94 -16.38
CA GLN A 474 -16.87 -5.20 -15.29
C GLN A 474 -16.73 -3.67 -15.42
N LEU A 475 -15.62 -3.18 -15.97
CA LEU A 475 -15.38 -1.77 -16.23
C LEU A 475 -16.02 -1.33 -17.55
N THR A 476 -17.34 -1.17 -17.54
CA THR A 476 -18.11 -0.81 -18.73
C THR A 476 -18.16 0.70 -18.97
N ASP A 477 -18.47 1.08 -20.21
CA ASP A 477 -18.76 2.46 -20.58
C ASP A 477 -19.92 3.05 -19.78
N ALA A 478 -20.98 2.25 -19.55
CA ALA A 478 -22.14 2.67 -18.77
C ALA A 478 -21.78 2.96 -17.30
N LEU A 479 -20.87 2.17 -16.73
CA LEU A 479 -20.36 2.41 -15.38
C LEU A 479 -19.54 3.71 -15.33
N ALA A 480 -18.63 3.90 -16.28
CA ALA A 480 -17.83 5.13 -16.36
C ALA A 480 -18.74 6.36 -16.48
N GLU A 481 -19.79 6.30 -17.30
CA GLU A 481 -20.78 7.38 -17.45
C GLU A 481 -21.62 7.61 -16.19
N LYS A 482 -21.99 6.55 -15.45
CA LYS A 482 -22.66 6.69 -14.14
C LYS A 482 -21.76 7.48 -13.19
N ILE A 483 -20.51 7.07 -13.03
CA ILE A 483 -19.55 7.72 -12.13
C ILE A 483 -19.30 9.17 -12.58
N ALA A 484 -19.10 9.41 -13.87
CA ALA A 484 -18.90 10.76 -14.41
C ALA A 484 -20.07 11.69 -14.11
N ARG A 485 -21.33 11.20 -14.18
CA ARG A 485 -22.50 12.02 -13.81
C ARG A 485 -22.47 12.43 -12.34
N LEU A 486 -22.12 11.51 -11.44
CA LEU A 486 -21.98 11.80 -10.00
C LEU A 486 -20.89 12.83 -9.74
N THR A 487 -19.70 12.63 -10.33
CA THR A 487 -18.57 13.56 -10.21
C THR A 487 -18.90 14.95 -10.75
N ASN A 488 -19.57 15.04 -11.90
CA ASN A 488 -20.02 16.31 -12.49
C ASN A 488 -21.05 17.01 -11.58
N ALA A 489 -22.07 16.29 -11.11
CA ALA A 489 -23.11 16.83 -10.25
C ALA A 489 -22.54 17.38 -8.93
N ALA A 490 -21.48 16.74 -8.41
CA ALA A 490 -20.77 17.17 -7.20
C ALA A 490 -19.68 18.24 -7.45
N LYS A 491 -19.48 18.67 -8.70
CA LYS A 491 -18.44 19.63 -9.15
C LYS A 491 -17.03 19.20 -8.72
N ARG A 492 -16.67 17.96 -9.04
CA ARG A 492 -15.39 17.30 -8.68
C ARG A 492 -14.50 16.95 -9.89
N VAL A 493 -14.71 17.63 -11.02
CA VAL A 493 -13.98 17.43 -12.30
C VAL A 493 -12.73 18.28 -12.36
#